data_AF-A0A367QYS1-F1
#
_entry.id   AF-A0A367QYS1-F1
#
_cell.length_a   1.000
_cell.length_b   1.000
_cell.length_c   1.000
_cell.angle_alpha   90.00
_cell.angle_beta   90.00
_cell.angle_gamma   90.00
#
_symmetry.space_group_name_H-M   'P 1'
#
loop_
_entity.id
_entity.type
_entity.pdbx_description
1 polymer ?
#
loop_
_entity_poly.entity_id
_entity_poly.type
_entity_poly.pdbx_seq_one_letter_code
_entity_poly.pdbx_strand_id
1 'polypeptide(L)'
;MAAAQSYFVVKTREAETQTQLKAMTQIQLLAAIAQQLAEQEQHLLQQQQQQTQILARLKAVEVEQDRVNTPCGHKYSVVGFANLQGLEISVKEAGTKGRKASALCRKQGIEIERIHDPRFGKVGLYPESVLIEVFSTGQN
;
A
#
# COMPACT_ATOMS: atom_id res chain seq x y z
N MET A 1 -11.66 -34.51 -71.47
CA MET A 1 -10.98 -34.52 -70.15
C MET A 1 -10.04 -33.33 -69.92
N ALA A 2 -9.35 -32.78 -70.93
CA ALA A 2 -8.37 -31.69 -70.74
C ALA A 2 -8.93 -30.40 -70.10
N ALA A 3 -10.14 -29.97 -70.46
CA ALA A 3 -10.74 -28.74 -69.92
C ALA A 3 -11.03 -28.81 -68.40
N ALA A 4 -11.40 -29.99 -67.89
CA ALA A 4 -11.67 -30.18 -66.47
C ALA A 4 -10.39 -30.16 -65.61
N GLN A 5 -9.28 -30.68 -66.16
CA GLN A 5 -7.97 -30.62 -65.49
C GLN A 5 -7.43 -29.19 -65.44
N SER A 6 -7.51 -28.43 -66.54
CA SER A 6 -7.10 -27.02 -66.55
C SER A 6 -7.93 -26.17 -65.59
N TYR A 7 -9.24 -26.38 -65.54
CA TYR A 7 -10.12 -25.67 -64.60
C TYR A 7 -9.75 -25.96 -63.14
N PHE A 8 -9.49 -27.23 -62.82
CA PHE A 8 -9.12 -27.63 -61.46
C PHE A 8 -7.80 -27.00 -61.01
N VAL A 9 -6.79 -26.99 -61.88
CA VAL A 9 -5.47 -26.37 -61.58
C VAL A 9 -5.58 -24.85 -61.38
N VAL A 10 -6.43 -24.17 -62.15
CA VAL A 10 -6.67 -22.73 -61.96
C VAL A 10 -7.38 -22.49 -60.62
N LYS A 11 -8.43 -23.27 -60.32
CA LYS A 11 -9.17 -23.20 -59.06
C LYS A 11 -8.31 -23.44 -57.82
N THR A 12 -7.36 -24.38 -57.88
CA THR A 12 -6.46 -24.66 -56.75
C THR A 12 -5.46 -23.54 -56.54
N ARG A 13 -4.87 -22.99 -57.62
CA ARG A 13 -3.97 -21.81 -57.52
C ARG A 13 -4.66 -20.57 -56.97
N GLU A 14 -5.90 -20.32 -57.39
CA GLU A 14 -6.72 -19.23 -56.85
C GLU A 14 -6.97 -19.43 -55.34
N ALA A 15 -7.30 -20.64 -54.89
CA ALA A 15 -7.48 -20.94 -53.47
C ALA A 15 -6.18 -20.78 -52.65
N GLU A 16 -5.05 -21.24 -53.17
CA GLU A 16 -3.73 -21.12 -52.54
C GLU A 16 -3.30 -19.65 -52.38
N THR A 17 -3.45 -18.85 -53.44
CA THR A 17 -3.15 -17.40 -53.42
C THR A 17 -4.05 -16.65 -52.45
N GLN A 18 -5.36 -16.96 -52.41
CA GLN A 18 -6.28 -16.36 -51.45
C GLN A 18 -5.97 -16.74 -49.99
N THR A 19 -5.48 -17.96 -49.78
CA THR A 19 -5.05 -18.45 -48.45
C THR A 19 -3.76 -17.77 -48.01
N GLN A 20 -2.78 -17.60 -48.92
CA GLN A 20 -1.53 -16.87 -48.65
C GLN A 20 -1.79 -15.39 -48.36
N LEU A 21 -2.67 -14.72 -49.12
CA LEU A 21 -3.04 -13.33 -48.85
C LEU A 21 -3.70 -13.17 -47.47
N LYS A 22 -4.61 -14.07 -47.08
CA LYS A 22 -5.20 -14.10 -45.73
C LYS A 22 -4.17 -14.41 -44.64
N ALA A 23 -3.16 -15.22 -44.91
CA ALA A 23 -2.09 -15.49 -43.96
C ALA A 23 -1.17 -14.27 -43.78
N MET A 24 -0.81 -13.59 -44.88
CA MET A 24 -0.05 -12.34 -44.84
C MET A 24 -0.79 -11.25 -44.06
N THR A 25 -2.11 -11.10 -44.26
CA THR A 25 -2.89 -10.10 -43.51
C THR A 25 -2.97 -10.44 -42.02
N GLN A 26 -3.08 -11.72 -41.65
CA GLN A 26 -3.03 -12.14 -40.24
C GLN A 26 -1.66 -11.86 -39.59
N ILE A 27 -0.56 -12.08 -40.31
CA ILE A 27 0.80 -11.79 -39.82
C ILE A 27 1.00 -10.28 -39.64
N GLN A 28 0.54 -9.47 -40.59
CA GLN A 28 0.60 -8.01 -40.47
C GLN A 28 -0.19 -7.48 -39.27
N LEU A 29 -1.39 -8.04 -39.04
CA LEU A 29 -2.19 -7.71 -37.87
C LEU A 29 -1.47 -8.07 -36.56
N LEU A 30 -0.87 -9.26 -36.49
CA LEU A 30 -0.10 -9.68 -35.32
C LEU A 30 1.10 -8.76 -35.06
N ALA A 31 1.81 -8.35 -36.11
CA ALA A 31 2.94 -7.42 -35.98
C ALA A 31 2.50 -6.05 -35.44
N ALA A 32 1.37 -5.52 -35.91
CA ALA A 32 0.81 -4.27 -35.41
C ALA A 32 0.42 -4.37 -33.92
N ILE A 33 -0.21 -5.48 -33.51
CA ILE A 33 -0.54 -5.74 -32.10
C ILE A 33 0.72 -5.84 -31.25
N ALA A 34 1.76 -6.54 -31.72
CA ALA A 34 3.02 -6.68 -31.01
C ALA A 34 3.72 -5.33 -30.79
N GLN A 35 3.70 -4.44 -31.80
CA GLN A 35 4.22 -3.08 -31.66
C GLN A 35 3.45 -2.28 -30.62
N GLN A 36 2.12 -2.31 -30.67
CA GLN A 36 1.27 -1.62 -29.71
C GLN A 36 1.49 -2.13 -28.27
N LEU A 37 1.65 -3.44 -28.08
CA LEU A 37 1.94 -4.03 -26.77
C LEU A 37 3.31 -3.59 -26.23
N ALA A 38 4.33 -3.53 -27.08
CA ALA A 38 5.65 -3.07 -26.69
C ALA A 38 5.63 -1.59 -26.24
N GLU A 39 4.92 -0.73 -26.97
CA GLU A 39 4.70 0.67 -26.57
C GLU A 39 3.94 0.78 -25.24
N GLN A 40 2.90 -0.03 -25.06
CA GLN A 40 2.12 -0.06 -23.83
C GLN A 40 2.96 -0.51 -22.64
N GLU A 41 3.83 -1.51 -22.80
CA GLU A 41 4.74 -1.97 -21.76
C GLU A 41 5.71 -0.86 -21.32
N GLN A 42 6.28 -0.11 -22.28
CA GLN A 42 7.15 1.02 -21.98
C GLN A 42 6.42 2.12 -21.19
N HIS A 43 5.17 2.43 -21.57
CA HIS A 43 4.34 3.38 -20.83
C HIS A 43 4.03 2.91 -19.40
N LEU A 44 3.73 1.63 -19.22
CA LEU A 44 3.46 1.05 -17.90
C LEU A 44 4.70 1.12 -16.99
N LEU A 45 5.89 0.80 -17.54
CA LEU A 45 7.14 0.92 -16.80
C LEU A 45 7.40 2.37 -16.34
N GLN A 46 7.18 3.34 -17.24
CA GLN A 46 7.36 4.75 -16.89
C GLN A 46 6.36 5.20 -15.81
N GLN A 47 5.10 4.77 -15.89
CA GLN A 47 4.10 5.06 -14.86
C GLN A 47 4.47 4.43 -13.51
N GLN A 48 4.96 3.19 -13.50
CA GLN A 48 5.39 2.52 -12.27
C GLN A 48 6.56 3.25 -11.61
N GLN A 49 7.52 3.73 -12.39
CA GLN A 49 8.63 4.53 -11.88
C GLN A 49 8.15 5.86 -11.29
N GLN A 50 7.25 6.55 -11.97
CA GLN A 50 6.66 7.79 -11.46
C GLN A 50 5.88 7.57 -10.17
N GLN A 51 5.04 6.53 -10.09
CA GLN A 51 4.32 6.16 -8.88
C GLN A 51 5.28 5.90 -7.72
N THR A 52 6.36 5.16 -7.98
CA THR A 52 7.38 4.87 -6.96
C THR A 52 8.03 6.14 -6.43
N GLN A 53 8.37 7.09 -7.32
CA GLN A 53 8.94 8.39 -6.91
C GLN A 53 7.94 9.23 -6.11
N ILE A 54 6.67 9.24 -6.52
CA ILE A 54 5.61 9.95 -5.80
C ILE A 54 5.44 9.38 -4.39
N LEU A 55 5.37 8.06 -4.24
CA LEU A 55 5.26 7.40 -2.94
C LEU A 55 6.46 7.72 -2.04
N ALA A 56 7.67 7.73 -2.59
CA ALA A 56 8.86 8.10 -1.82
C ALA A 56 8.80 9.55 -1.32
N ARG A 57 8.34 10.49 -2.17
CA ARG A 57 8.17 11.90 -1.79
C ARG A 57 7.06 12.08 -0.76
N LEU A 58 5.93 11.40 -0.91
CA LEU A 58 4.83 11.44 0.06
C LEU A 58 5.31 10.98 1.43
N LYS A 59 6.03 9.85 1.49
CA LYS A 59 6.60 9.35 2.74
C LYS A 59 7.56 10.35 3.41
N ALA A 60 8.40 11.04 2.63
CA ALA A 60 9.28 12.07 3.16
C ALA A 60 8.49 13.27 3.72
N VAL A 61 7.44 13.71 3.00
CA VAL A 61 6.56 14.79 3.45
C VAL A 61 5.80 14.40 4.72
N GLU A 62 5.30 13.17 4.81
CA GLU A 62 4.63 12.66 6.02
C GLU A 62 5.56 12.70 7.23
N VAL A 63 6.80 12.22 7.09
CA VAL A 63 7.80 12.26 8.17
C VAL A 63 8.10 13.69 8.63
N GLU A 64 8.25 14.63 7.68
CA GLU A 64 8.48 16.03 8.02
C GLU A 64 7.25 16.69 8.66
N GLN A 65 6.04 16.40 8.17
CA GLN A 65 4.81 16.87 8.80
C GLN A 65 4.65 16.33 10.22
N ASP A 66 5.01 15.07 10.45
CA ASP A 66 4.96 14.43 11.76
C ASP A 66 5.90 15.12 12.76
N ARG A 67 7.12 15.43 12.30
CA ARG A 67 8.12 16.20 13.06
C ARG A 67 7.64 17.60 13.43
N VAL A 68 6.97 18.28 12.49
CA VAL A 68 6.48 19.67 12.69
C VAL A 68 5.24 19.70 13.58
N ASN A 69 4.28 18.80 13.35
CA ASN A 69 3.01 18.78 14.08
C ASN A 69 3.15 18.17 15.46
N THR A 70 4.18 17.36 15.71
CA THR A 70 4.38 16.71 17.00
C THR A 70 5.85 16.79 17.45
N PRO A 71 6.34 18.01 17.77
CA PRO A 71 7.75 18.23 18.11
C PRO A 71 8.24 17.45 19.33
N CYS A 72 7.30 17.09 20.23
CA CYS A 72 7.53 16.31 21.44
C CYS A 72 7.07 14.84 21.33
N GLY A 73 6.80 14.37 20.10
CA GLY A 73 6.38 13.00 19.78
C GLY A 73 4.91 12.71 20.08
N HIS A 74 4.37 11.68 19.43
CA HIS A 74 2.96 11.29 19.60
C HIS A 74 2.65 10.92 21.05
N LYS A 75 1.56 11.49 21.56
CA LYS A 75 1.04 11.18 22.90
C LYS A 75 -0.31 10.50 22.77
N TYR A 76 -0.48 9.40 23.48
CA TYR A 76 -1.70 8.61 23.46
C TYR A 76 -2.19 8.33 24.88
N SER A 77 -3.50 8.11 25.02
CA SER A 77 -4.02 7.47 26.22
C SER A 77 -3.70 5.98 26.20
N VAL A 78 -3.71 5.32 27.36
CA VAL A 78 -3.45 3.87 27.45
C VAL A 78 -4.42 3.07 26.58
N VAL A 79 -5.71 3.44 26.58
CA VAL A 79 -6.73 2.78 25.76
C VAL A 79 -6.55 3.12 24.28
N GLY A 80 -6.25 4.38 23.96
CA GLY A 80 -5.97 4.80 22.60
C GLY A 80 -4.79 4.03 21.98
N PHE A 81 -3.72 3.85 22.75
CA PHE A 81 -2.57 3.07 22.32
C PHE A 81 -2.88 1.57 22.22
N ALA A 82 -3.63 0.99 23.18
CA ALA A 82 -4.06 -0.41 23.07
C ALA A 82 -4.87 -0.65 21.78
N ASN A 83 -5.82 0.24 21.47
CA ASN A 83 -6.61 0.17 20.24
C ASN A 83 -5.74 0.32 18.98
N LEU A 84 -4.75 1.22 18.99
CA LEU A 84 -3.80 1.40 17.88
C LEU A 84 -3.00 0.11 17.62
N GLN A 85 -2.67 -0.62 18.68
CA GLN A 85 -1.98 -1.92 18.61
C GLN A 85 -2.93 -3.11 18.37
N GLY A 86 -4.24 -2.88 18.23
CA GLY A 86 -5.25 -3.93 18.07
C GLY A 86 -5.43 -4.81 19.33
N LEU A 87 -5.08 -4.29 20.51
CA LEU A 87 -5.18 -5.00 21.78
C LEU A 87 -6.47 -4.61 22.51
N GLU A 88 -7.25 -5.60 22.93
CA GLU A 88 -8.33 -5.39 23.89
C GLU A 88 -7.76 -5.30 25.31
N ILE A 89 -8.20 -4.30 26.07
CA ILE A 89 -7.75 -4.09 27.44
C ILE A 89 -8.94 -3.82 28.35
N SER A 90 -8.96 -4.47 29.51
CA SER A 90 -9.99 -4.21 30.52
C SER A 90 -9.77 -2.85 31.20
N VAL A 91 -10.84 -2.27 31.77
CA VAL A 91 -10.76 -1.01 32.52
C VAL A 91 -9.74 -1.07 33.66
N LYS A 92 -9.65 -2.21 34.35
CA LYS A 92 -8.72 -2.44 35.46
C LYS A 92 -7.27 -2.47 34.99
N GLU A 93 -7.00 -3.14 33.87
CA GLU A 93 -5.66 -3.17 33.27
C GLU A 93 -5.26 -1.80 32.75
N ALA A 94 -6.17 -1.09 32.09
CA ALA A 94 -5.94 0.27 31.62
C ALA A 94 -5.57 1.20 32.77
N GLY A 95 -6.29 1.14 33.90
CA GLY A 95 -5.96 1.90 35.10
C GLY A 95 -4.61 1.52 35.73
N THR A 96 -4.22 0.25 35.66
CA THR A 96 -2.93 -0.23 36.19
C THR A 96 -1.77 0.22 35.32
N LYS A 97 -1.90 0.06 33.99
CA LYS A 97 -0.92 0.54 33.01
C LYS A 97 -0.81 2.06 33.03
N GLY A 98 -1.91 2.80 33.18
CA GLY A 98 -1.89 4.26 33.30
C GLY A 98 -1.14 4.77 34.53
N ARG A 99 -1.25 4.08 35.66
CA ARG A 99 -0.44 4.37 36.86
C ARG A 99 1.04 4.11 36.61
N LYS A 100 1.39 3.00 35.96
CA LYS A 100 2.78 2.68 35.57
C LYS A 100 3.36 3.73 34.61
N ALA A 101 2.62 4.09 33.56
CA ALA A 101 3.01 5.13 32.60
C ALA A 101 3.23 6.48 33.28
N SER A 102 2.35 6.85 34.20
CA SER A 102 2.50 8.08 34.99
C SER A 102 3.75 8.07 35.87
N ALA A 103 4.07 6.93 36.49
CA ALA A 103 5.27 6.78 37.31
C ALA A 103 6.54 6.88 36.47
N LEU A 104 6.57 6.24 35.29
CA LEU A 104 7.68 6.31 34.34
C LEU A 104 7.91 7.75 33.84
N CYS A 105 6.84 8.44 33.40
CA CYS A 105 6.95 9.83 32.97
C CYS A 105 7.52 10.73 34.07
N ARG A 106 7.04 10.60 35.32
CA ARG A 106 7.57 11.36 36.47
C ARG A 106 9.04 11.06 36.74
N LYS A 107 9.45 9.80 36.63
CA LYS A 107 10.87 9.39 36.81
C LYS A 107 11.77 9.99 35.73
N GLN A 108 11.24 10.16 34.52
CA GLN A 108 11.96 10.72 33.37
C GLN A 108 11.81 12.24 33.24
N GLY A 109 11.08 12.91 34.14
CA GLY A 109 10.84 14.36 34.07
C GLY A 109 9.90 14.79 32.93
N ILE A 110 9.10 13.86 32.39
CA ILE A 110 8.16 14.11 31.28
C ILE A 110 6.84 14.64 31.82
N GLU A 111 6.36 15.75 31.25
CA GLU A 111 5.05 16.31 31.56
C GLU A 111 3.92 15.45 30.98
N ILE A 112 2.92 15.15 31.82
CA ILE A 112 1.77 14.32 31.46
C ILE A 112 0.56 15.24 31.23
N GLU A 113 0.11 15.31 29.99
CA GLU A 113 -1.14 15.98 29.65
C GLU A 113 -2.34 15.14 30.06
N ARG A 114 -3.49 15.78 30.30
CA ARG A 114 -4.73 15.08 30.65
C ARG A 114 -5.89 15.58 29.83
N ILE A 115 -6.66 14.65 29.28
CA ILE A 115 -7.89 14.92 28.55
C ILE A 115 -9.09 14.35 29.29
N HIS A 116 -10.28 14.86 28.99
CA HIS A 116 -11.53 14.29 29.50
C HIS A 116 -12.03 13.19 28.55
N ASP A 117 -12.25 12.01 29.10
CA ASP A 117 -12.85 10.84 28.48
C ASP A 117 -14.22 10.59 29.13
N PRO A 118 -15.32 10.49 28.36
CA PRO A 118 -16.66 10.28 28.91
C PRO A 118 -16.83 8.98 29.72
N ARG A 119 -16.02 7.95 29.45
CA ARG A 119 -16.09 6.64 30.11
C ARG A 119 -15.20 6.59 31.35
N PHE A 120 -14.07 7.29 31.33
CA PHE A 120 -13.01 7.16 32.33
C PHE A 120 -12.69 8.44 33.12
N GLY A 121 -13.36 9.56 32.83
CA GLY A 121 -13.09 10.84 33.45
C GLY A 121 -11.80 11.47 32.93
N LYS A 122 -10.89 11.92 33.79
CA LYS A 122 -9.62 12.52 33.34
C LYS A 122 -8.58 11.43 33.06
N VAL A 123 -8.20 11.27 31.80
CA VAL A 123 -7.18 10.30 31.36
C VAL A 123 -5.89 10.99 30.94
N GLY A 124 -4.75 10.37 31.26
CA GLY A 124 -3.44 10.89 30.88
C GLY A 124 -3.07 10.56 29.44
N LEU A 125 -2.35 11.48 28.79
CA LEU A 125 -1.68 11.26 27.52
C LEU A 125 -0.18 11.09 27.79
N TYR A 126 0.37 10.02 27.23
CA TYR A 126 1.75 9.62 27.46
C TYR A 126 2.47 9.45 26.12
N PRO A 127 3.77 9.76 26.05
CA PRO A 127 4.56 9.49 24.86
C PRO A 127 4.52 8.00 24.49
N GLU A 128 4.56 7.72 23.19
CA GLU A 128 4.55 6.37 22.65
C GLU A 128 5.63 5.47 23.28
N SER A 129 6.85 5.98 23.45
CA SER A 129 7.97 5.25 24.07
C SER A 129 7.66 4.71 25.46
N VAL A 130 6.99 5.51 26.29
CA VAL A 130 6.58 5.12 27.65
C VAL A 130 5.49 4.06 27.59
N LEU A 131 4.55 4.18 26.64
CA LEU A 131 3.48 3.21 26.48
C LEU A 131 4.02 1.86 26.00
N ILE A 132 4.95 1.85 25.05
CA ILE A 132 5.63 0.63 24.62
C ILE A 132 6.23 -0.09 25.83
N GLU A 133 7.03 0.60 26.65
CA GLU A 133 7.66 0.01 27.85
C GLU A 133 6.62 -0.58 28.83
N VAL A 134 5.52 0.14 29.07
CA VAL A 134 4.45 -0.31 29.97
C VAL A 134 3.69 -1.53 29.43
N PHE A 135 3.51 -1.61 28.12
CA PHE A 135 2.84 -2.75 27.48
C PHE A 135 3.75 -3.98 27.37
N SER A 136 5.06 -3.79 27.21
CA SER A 136 6.06 -4.87 27.20
C SER A 136 6.27 -5.49 28.60
N THR A 137 6.20 -4.71 29.67
CA THR A 137 6.52 -5.17 31.06
C THR A 137 5.37 -5.97 31.72
N GLY A 138 4.58 -6.72 30.96
CA GLY A 138 3.40 -7.45 31.47
C GLY A 138 3.06 -8.75 30.73
N GLN A 139 3.97 -9.26 29.91
CA GLN A 139 3.85 -10.55 29.20
C GLN A 139 4.59 -11.71 29.92
N ASN A 140 4.93 -11.53 31.21
CA ASN A 140 5.54 -12.58 32.06
C ASN A 140 4.65 -12.88 33.25
#